data_AF-A0A8T3UVJ0-F1
#
_entry.id   AF-A0A8T3UVJ0-F1
#
_cell.length_a   1.000
_cell.length_b   1.000
_cell.length_c   1.000
_cell.angle_alpha   90.00
_cell.angle_beta   90.00
_cell.angle_gamma   90.00
#
_symmetry.space_group_name_H-M   'P 1'
#
loop_
_entity.id
_entity.type
_entity.pdbx_description
1 polymer ?
#
loop_
_entity_poly.entity_id
_entity_poly.type
_entity_poly.pdbx_seq_one_letter_code
_entity_poly.pdbx_strand_id
1 'polypeptide(L)'
;RDMFSGYVLEDKDINREEAVKALEELPPRLYTEKKILQRLLDIRHDYIGALRLVPKYLRLLILQSLQYYIFNRTLSEIILKGIKVEKIPTIGYDLDLNAVDGDIAKIIESILREENLSFDMLKINEMQEVSLKTFERDTMIYPEELAFKREGNDLMVSFKLKKGAYATVVLSNMLNQEISKD
;
A
#
# COMPACT_ATOMS: atom_id res chain seq x y z
N ARG A 1 18.75 6.41 16.39
CA ARG A 1 18.81 7.77 15.83
C ARG A 1 17.46 7.98 15.15
N ASP A 2 16.67 8.92 15.65
CA ASP A 2 15.21 8.96 15.50
C ASP A 2 14.72 8.92 14.06
N MET A 3 13.90 7.92 13.81
CA MET A 3 13.29 7.51 12.55
C MET A 3 12.24 8.52 12.04
N PHE A 4 11.85 9.44 12.91
CA PHE A 4 10.90 10.52 12.67
C PHE A 4 11.58 11.89 12.64
N SER A 5 12.91 11.98 12.48
CA SER A 5 13.58 13.29 12.56
C SER A 5 13.20 14.24 11.41
N GLY A 6 12.69 13.72 10.29
CA GLY A 6 12.14 14.51 9.17
C GLY A 6 10.61 14.62 9.17
N TYR A 7 9.93 13.59 9.69
CA TYR A 7 8.52 13.64 10.09
C TYR A 7 8.48 13.86 11.57
N VAL A 8 8.82 15.07 12.04
CA VAL A 8 8.48 15.44 13.39
C VAL A 8 6.97 15.25 13.44
N LEU A 9 6.51 14.15 14.06
CA LEU A 9 5.27 14.19 14.78
C LEU A 9 5.58 15.30 15.78
N GLU A 10 5.31 16.55 15.39
CA GLU A 10 5.14 17.61 16.36
C GLU A 10 4.28 16.92 17.41
N ASP A 11 4.64 17.02 18.70
CA ASP A 11 3.78 16.64 19.80
C ASP A 11 2.50 17.50 19.70
N LYS A 12 1.71 17.27 18.65
CA LYS A 12 0.32 17.63 18.48
C LYS A 12 -0.38 16.59 19.32
N ASP A 13 -0.19 16.76 20.62
CA ASP A 13 -1.10 16.23 21.59
C ASP A 13 -2.50 16.59 21.08
N ILE A 14 -3.37 15.59 21.06
CA ILE A 14 -4.68 15.74 20.46
C ILE A 14 -5.36 16.93 21.13
N ASN A 15 -5.75 17.95 20.35
CA ASN A 15 -6.49 19.07 20.89
C ASN A 15 -7.78 18.52 21.49
N ARG A 16 -7.86 18.49 22.83
CA ARG A 16 -8.95 17.84 23.55
C ARG A 16 -10.29 18.50 23.25
N GLU A 17 -10.33 19.82 23.11
CA GLU A 17 -11.57 20.54 22.82
C GLU A 17 -12.10 20.16 21.44
N GLU A 18 -11.22 20.13 20.43
CA GLU A 18 -11.57 19.70 19.08
C GLU A 18 -11.95 18.22 19.03
N ALA A 19 -11.25 17.36 19.77
CA ALA A 19 -11.52 15.92 19.81
C ALA A 19 -12.86 15.60 20.48
N VAL A 20 -13.23 16.29 21.56
CA VAL A 20 -14.56 16.14 22.19
C VAL A 20 -15.64 16.59 21.23
N LYS A 21 -15.46 17.75 20.59
CA LYS A 21 -16.40 18.26 19.59
C LYS A 21 -16.57 17.29 18.42
N ALA A 22 -15.47 16.77 17.87
CA ALA A 22 -15.51 15.80 16.79
C ALA A 22 -16.23 14.51 17.21
N LEU A 23 -16.07 14.05 18.44
CA LEU A 23 -16.77 12.88 18.95
C LEU A 23 -18.30 13.06 18.96
N GLU A 24 -18.77 14.26 19.31
CA GLU A 24 -20.19 14.64 19.28
C GLU A 24 -20.74 14.73 17.86
N GLU A 25 -19.95 15.28 16.92
CA GLU A 25 -20.35 15.50 15.52
C GLU A 25 -20.25 14.23 14.65
N LEU A 26 -19.43 13.25 15.04
CA LEU A 26 -19.23 12.04 14.26
C LEU A 26 -20.56 11.27 14.05
N PRO A 27 -20.90 10.87 12.82
CA PRO A 27 -22.12 10.13 12.55
C PRO A 27 -22.07 8.72 13.19
N PRO A 28 -23.22 8.13 13.58
CA PRO A 28 -23.26 6.82 14.25
C PRO A 28 -22.60 5.67 13.50
N ARG A 29 -22.58 5.74 12.15
CA ARG A 29 -21.96 4.73 11.28
C ARG A 29 -20.44 4.61 11.44
N LEU A 30 -19.77 5.65 11.97
CA LEU A 30 -18.31 5.67 12.17
C LEU A 30 -17.96 5.15 13.58
N TYR A 31 -18.42 3.93 13.88
CA TYR A 31 -18.30 3.34 15.22
C TYR A 31 -16.84 3.11 15.64
N THR A 32 -16.00 2.65 14.71
CA THR A 32 -14.58 2.37 14.96
C THR A 32 -13.83 3.67 15.24
N GLU A 33 -14.08 4.71 14.44
CA GLU A 33 -13.47 6.02 14.54
C GLU A 33 -13.86 6.71 15.85
N LYS A 34 -15.14 6.63 16.25
CA LYS A 34 -15.59 7.11 17.57
C LYS A 34 -14.84 6.42 18.71
N LYS A 35 -14.67 5.09 18.63
CA LYS A 35 -13.93 4.34 19.65
C LYS A 35 -12.46 4.71 19.71
N ILE A 36 -11.82 4.91 18.56
CA ILE A 36 -10.43 5.39 18.46
C ILE A 36 -10.30 6.74 19.15
N LEU A 37 -11.16 7.69 18.79
CA LEU A 37 -11.13 9.04 19.35
C LEU A 37 -11.39 9.04 20.86
N GLN A 38 -12.38 8.27 21.32
CA GLN A 38 -12.65 8.08 22.75
C GLN A 38 -11.43 7.50 23.48
N ARG A 39 -10.80 6.45 22.93
CA ARG A 39 -9.62 5.82 23.54
C ARG A 39 -8.47 6.80 23.71
N LEU A 40 -8.23 7.65 22.71
CA LEU A 40 -7.18 8.66 22.74
C LEU A 40 -7.50 9.80 23.72
N LEU A 41 -8.79 10.12 23.93
CA LEU A 41 -9.24 11.06 24.96
C LEU A 41 -9.11 10.47 26.38
N ASP A 42 -9.34 9.17 26.54
CA ASP A 42 -9.27 8.47 27.82
C ASP A 42 -7.82 8.25 28.28
N ILE A 43 -6.96 7.79 27.37
CA ILE A 43 -5.57 7.45 27.66
C ILE A 43 -4.64 8.21 26.72
N ARG A 44 -3.98 9.22 27.28
CA ARG A 44 -3.01 10.05 26.55
C ARG A 44 -1.90 9.20 25.95
N HIS A 45 -1.60 9.46 24.68
CA HIS A 45 -0.55 8.80 23.89
C HIS A 45 -0.73 7.29 23.67
N ASP A 46 -1.91 6.70 23.91
CA ASP A 46 -2.18 5.27 23.59
C ASP A 46 -2.55 5.06 22.12
N TYR A 47 -1.67 5.45 21.21
CA TYR A 47 -1.87 5.32 19.76
C TYR A 47 -1.95 3.86 19.31
N ILE A 48 -1.12 2.99 19.90
CA ILE A 48 -1.11 1.56 19.59
C ILE A 48 -2.42 0.90 20.04
N GLY A 49 -2.90 1.20 21.25
CA GLY A 49 -4.20 0.70 21.73
C GLY A 49 -5.35 1.20 20.88
N ALA A 50 -5.31 2.47 20.45
CA ALA A 50 -6.30 3.04 19.54
C ALA A 50 -6.28 2.34 18.17
N LEU A 51 -5.11 2.15 17.56
CA LEU A 51 -4.97 1.43 16.28
C LEU A 51 -5.48 -0.01 16.38
N ARG A 52 -5.28 -0.71 17.50
CA ARG A 52 -5.80 -2.08 17.70
C ARG A 52 -7.32 -2.18 17.69
N LEU A 53 -8.06 -1.08 17.88
CA LEU A 53 -9.52 -1.04 17.71
C LEU A 53 -9.93 -1.19 16.23
N VAL A 54 -9.04 -0.84 15.30
CA VAL A 54 -9.24 -1.08 13.87
C VAL A 54 -9.16 -2.59 13.59
N PRO A 55 -10.15 -3.16 12.89
CA PRO A 55 -10.11 -4.55 12.46
C PRO A 55 -8.78 -4.93 11.80
N LYS A 56 -8.25 -6.11 12.13
CA LYS A 56 -6.94 -6.57 11.67
C LYS A 56 -6.76 -6.43 10.14
N TYR A 57 -7.79 -6.76 9.37
CA TYR A 57 -7.73 -6.71 7.91
C TYR A 57 -7.54 -5.28 7.36
N LEU A 58 -8.11 -4.26 8.03
CA LEU A 58 -7.94 -2.86 7.64
C LEU A 58 -6.54 -2.35 8.01
N ARG A 59 -6.04 -2.72 9.20
CA ARG A 59 -4.64 -2.42 9.56
C ARG A 59 -3.66 -3.02 8.56
N LEU A 60 -3.89 -4.28 8.19
CA LEU A 60 -3.08 -4.98 7.19
C LEU A 60 -3.20 -4.31 5.81
N LEU A 61 -4.39 -3.87 5.41
CA LEU A 61 -4.62 -3.17 4.14
C LEU A 61 -3.78 -1.89 4.02
N ILE A 62 -3.68 -1.09 5.10
CA ILE A 62 -2.88 0.14 5.12
C ILE A 62 -1.39 -0.17 4.90
N LEU A 63 -0.88 -1.21 5.53
CA LEU A 63 0.53 -1.58 5.36
C LEU A 63 0.77 -2.21 3.99
N GLN A 64 -0.14 -3.07 3.54
CA GLN A 64 -0.07 -3.68 2.21
C GLN A 64 -0.13 -2.64 1.11
N SER A 65 -0.87 -1.53 1.27
CA SER A 65 -0.87 -0.46 0.27
C SER A 65 0.49 0.20 0.14
N LEU A 66 1.23 0.40 1.25
CA LEU A 66 2.62 0.84 1.21
C LEU A 66 3.52 -0.18 0.49
N GLN A 67 3.39 -1.47 0.81
CA GLN A 67 4.13 -2.55 0.14
C GLN A 67 3.90 -2.53 -1.38
N TYR A 68 2.65 -2.38 -1.82
CA TYR A 68 2.28 -2.32 -3.23
C TYR A 68 2.65 -1.00 -3.89
N TYR A 69 2.64 0.11 -3.16
CA TYR A 69 3.12 1.40 -3.67
C TYR A 69 4.60 1.30 -4.07
N ILE A 70 5.44 0.78 -3.19
CA ILE A 70 6.87 0.61 -3.47
C ILE A 70 7.08 -0.40 -4.60
N PHE A 71 6.38 -1.55 -4.58
CA PHE A 71 6.42 -2.52 -5.68
C PHE A 71 6.08 -1.89 -7.04
N ASN A 72 4.99 -1.11 -7.11
CA ASN A 72 4.57 -0.46 -8.35
C ASN A 72 5.60 0.57 -8.83
N ARG A 73 6.19 1.36 -7.92
CA ARG A 73 7.28 2.28 -8.26
C ARG A 73 8.50 1.53 -8.80
N THR A 74 8.91 0.44 -8.16
CA THR A 74 10.01 -0.40 -8.63
C THR A 74 9.72 -0.98 -10.01
N LEU A 75 8.50 -1.49 -10.23
CA LEU A 75 8.07 -2.02 -11.52
C LEU A 75 8.12 -0.95 -12.62
N SER A 76 7.65 0.26 -12.34
CA SER A 76 7.73 1.39 -13.28
C SER A 76 9.17 1.72 -13.67
N GLU A 77 10.09 1.81 -12.70
CA GLU A 77 11.50 2.08 -12.96
C GLU A 77 12.18 0.98 -13.79
N ILE A 78 11.87 -0.29 -13.52
CA ILE A 78 12.37 -1.44 -14.29
C ILE A 78 11.91 -1.36 -15.74
N ILE A 79 10.62 -1.06 -15.97
CA ILE A 79 10.05 -0.91 -17.31
C ILE A 79 10.72 0.26 -18.05
N LEU A 80 10.88 1.42 -17.40
CA LEU A 80 11.52 2.60 -18.00
C LEU A 80 12.99 2.36 -18.37
N LYS A 81 13.70 1.55 -17.59
CA LYS A 81 15.09 1.16 -17.86
C LYS A 81 15.20 0.01 -18.85
N GLY A 82 14.09 -0.57 -19.32
CA GLY A 82 14.07 -1.69 -20.25
C GLY A 82 14.60 -3.00 -19.65
N ILE A 83 14.61 -3.13 -18.33
CA ILE A 83 15.06 -4.34 -17.62
C ILE A 83 13.98 -5.40 -17.78
N LYS A 84 14.35 -6.57 -18.32
CA LYS A 84 13.42 -7.69 -18.53
C LYS A 84 13.56 -8.68 -17.38
N VAL A 85 12.52 -8.77 -16.57
CA VAL A 85 12.45 -9.70 -15.43
C VAL A 85 11.01 -10.18 -15.28
N GLU A 86 10.83 -11.48 -15.02
CA GLU A 86 9.48 -12.07 -14.90
C GLU A 86 8.83 -11.76 -13.56
N LYS A 87 9.63 -11.71 -12.49
CA LYS A 87 9.17 -11.47 -11.13
C LYS A 87 10.09 -10.52 -10.40
N ILE A 88 9.52 -9.74 -9.51
CA ILE A 88 10.27 -8.93 -8.55
C ILE A 88 9.69 -9.11 -7.15
N PRO A 89 10.51 -8.96 -6.09
CA PRO A 89 10.03 -9.04 -4.73
C PRO A 89 9.22 -7.79 -4.35
N THR A 90 8.26 -7.98 -3.45
CA THR A 90 7.73 -6.89 -2.64
C THR A 90 8.66 -6.56 -1.47
N ILE A 91 8.54 -5.36 -0.91
CA ILE A 91 9.25 -5.02 0.32
C ILE A 91 8.63 -5.72 1.53
N GLY A 92 9.47 -6.18 2.45
CA GLY A 92 9.06 -6.85 3.68
C GLY A 92 10.21 -6.82 4.68
N TYR A 93 9.93 -7.18 5.94
CA TYR A 93 10.97 -7.16 6.98
C TYR A 93 12.07 -8.21 6.75
N ASP A 94 11.82 -9.19 5.88
CA ASP A 94 12.69 -10.31 5.54
C ASP A 94 13.28 -10.19 4.13
N LEU A 95 13.18 -9.02 3.48
CA LEU A 95 13.82 -8.80 2.18
C LEU A 95 15.35 -8.82 2.32
N ASP A 96 16.01 -9.75 1.65
CA ASP A 96 17.46 -9.74 1.47
C ASP A 96 17.81 -9.18 0.08
N LEU A 97 18.29 -7.94 0.05
CA LEU A 97 18.70 -7.29 -1.20
C LEU A 97 19.89 -7.96 -1.88
N ASN A 98 20.71 -8.73 -1.16
CA ASN A 98 21.83 -9.47 -1.77
C ASN A 98 21.35 -10.65 -2.61
N ALA A 99 20.13 -11.13 -2.35
CA ALA A 99 19.48 -12.18 -3.13
C ALA A 99 18.69 -11.63 -4.33
N VAL A 100 18.60 -10.31 -4.48
CA VAL A 100 17.90 -9.62 -5.58
C VAL A 100 18.92 -9.24 -6.65
N ASP A 101 18.49 -9.22 -7.91
CA ASP A 101 19.30 -8.68 -9.01
C ASP A 101 19.84 -7.28 -8.66
N GLY A 102 21.12 -7.05 -8.92
CA GLY A 102 21.84 -5.87 -8.43
C GLY A 102 21.29 -4.54 -8.95
N ASP A 103 20.68 -4.51 -10.14
CA ASP A 103 20.09 -3.28 -10.66
C ASP A 103 18.70 -3.05 -10.08
N ILE A 104 17.92 -4.12 -9.87
CA ILE A 104 16.64 -4.06 -9.17
C ILE A 104 16.84 -3.65 -7.70
N ALA A 105 17.85 -4.21 -7.03
CA ALA A 105 18.20 -3.88 -5.65
C ALA A 105 18.49 -2.38 -5.50
N LYS A 106 19.32 -1.79 -6.39
CA LYS A 106 19.61 -0.35 -6.38
C LYS A 106 18.36 0.51 -6.59
N ILE A 107 17.41 0.07 -7.43
CA ILE A 107 16.14 0.77 -7.64
C ILE A 107 15.33 0.76 -6.33
N ILE A 108 15.18 -0.40 -5.70
CA ILE A 108 14.47 -0.54 -4.42
C ILE A 108 15.13 0.34 -3.36
N GLU A 109 16.46 0.30 -3.22
CA GLU A 109 17.21 1.14 -2.28
C GLU A 109 17.00 2.64 -2.53
N SER A 110 16.98 3.08 -3.78
CA SER A 110 16.73 4.49 -4.11
C SER A 110 15.34 4.93 -3.69
N ILE A 111 14.32 4.13 -4.02
CA ILE A 111 12.93 4.43 -3.67
C ILE A 111 12.77 4.44 -2.14
N LEU A 112 13.32 3.46 -1.42
CA LEU A 112 13.26 3.44 0.04
C LEU A 112 13.93 4.66 0.65
N ARG A 113 15.08 5.09 0.12
CA ARG A 113 15.77 6.30 0.58
C ARG A 113 14.96 7.57 0.31
N GLU A 114 14.32 7.68 -0.85
CA GLU A 114 13.44 8.81 -1.19
C GLU A 114 12.23 8.91 -0.25
N GLU A 115 11.65 7.77 0.10
CA GLU A 115 10.51 7.68 1.01
C GLU A 115 10.91 7.71 2.49
N ASN A 116 12.21 7.84 2.79
CA ASN A 116 12.79 7.75 4.14
C ASN A 116 12.39 6.47 4.89
N LEU A 117 12.30 5.34 4.18
CA LEU A 117 11.93 4.04 4.71
C LEU A 117 13.15 3.15 4.97
N SER A 118 13.06 2.30 5.99
CA SER A 118 14.04 1.25 6.29
C SER A 118 13.33 -0.09 6.53
N PHE A 119 14.03 -1.21 6.31
CA PHE A 119 13.43 -2.55 6.48
C PHE A 119 12.92 -2.80 7.90
N ASP A 120 13.57 -2.23 8.92
CA ASP A 120 13.16 -2.37 10.31
C ASP A 120 11.77 -1.78 10.58
N MET A 121 11.33 -0.77 9.80
CA MET A 121 9.98 -0.19 9.91
C MET A 121 8.89 -1.17 9.48
N LEU A 122 9.21 -2.12 8.60
CA LEU A 122 8.26 -3.11 8.10
C LEU A 122 8.01 -4.23 9.13
N LYS A 123 8.82 -4.27 10.19
CA LYS A 123 8.66 -5.15 11.34
C LYS A 123 8.00 -4.39 12.49
N ILE A 124 6.69 -4.57 12.63
CA ILE A 124 5.91 -3.89 13.67
C ILE A 124 5.93 -4.72 14.95
N ASN A 125 6.86 -4.42 15.85
CA ASN A 125 7.06 -5.18 17.08
C ASN A 125 5.84 -5.13 18.00
N GLU A 126 5.15 -3.99 18.05
CA GLU A 126 3.96 -3.76 18.86
C GLU A 126 2.74 -4.49 18.30
N MET A 127 2.71 -4.81 17.01
CA MET A 127 1.59 -5.48 16.33
C MET A 127 2.14 -6.47 15.30
N GLN A 128 2.76 -7.53 15.78
CA GLN A 128 3.40 -8.53 14.93
C GLN A 128 2.42 -9.16 13.92
N GLU A 129 1.13 -9.20 14.25
CA GLU A 129 0.09 -9.77 13.39
C GLU A 129 -0.17 -8.99 12.09
N VAL A 130 0.39 -7.78 11.96
CA VAL A 130 0.32 -6.96 10.75
C VAL A 130 1.70 -6.71 10.10
N SER A 131 2.76 -7.35 10.60
CA SER A 131 4.09 -7.27 9.96
C SER A 131 4.07 -7.88 8.56
N LEU A 132 4.78 -7.23 7.63
CA LEU A 132 4.75 -7.59 6.21
C LEU A 132 5.94 -8.46 5.82
N LYS A 133 5.63 -9.62 5.24
CA LYS A 133 6.64 -10.48 4.61
C LYS A 133 6.84 -10.13 3.14
N THR A 134 8.05 -10.34 2.67
CA THR A 134 8.39 -10.32 1.24
C THR A 134 7.78 -11.53 0.53
N PHE A 135 7.33 -11.30 -0.69
CA PHE A 135 6.94 -12.35 -1.63
C PHE A 135 7.21 -11.88 -3.06
N GLU A 136 7.38 -12.82 -3.98
CA GLU A 136 7.56 -12.50 -5.39
C GLU A 136 6.23 -12.21 -6.09
N ARG A 137 6.27 -11.30 -7.05
CA ARG A 137 5.13 -10.91 -7.88
C ARG A 137 5.54 -10.83 -9.34
N ASP A 138 4.67 -11.35 -10.20
CA ASP A 138 4.83 -11.25 -11.64
C ASP A 138 4.84 -9.77 -12.06
N THR A 139 5.77 -9.40 -12.93
CA THR A 139 5.90 -8.04 -13.48
C THR A 139 4.88 -7.75 -14.57
N MET A 140 4.43 -8.80 -15.25
CA MET A 140 3.51 -8.74 -16.37
C MET A 140 2.31 -9.64 -16.13
N ILE A 141 1.15 -9.17 -16.58
CA ILE A 141 -0.10 -9.93 -16.58
C ILE A 141 -0.50 -10.10 -18.04
N TYR A 142 -0.68 -11.34 -18.47
CA TYR A 142 -1.16 -11.67 -19.81
C TYR A 142 -2.59 -12.21 -19.72
N PRO A 143 -3.57 -11.56 -20.36
CA PRO A 143 -4.93 -12.07 -20.42
C PRO A 143 -4.98 -13.37 -21.23
N GLU A 144 -5.68 -14.37 -20.71
CA GLU A 144 -5.96 -15.63 -21.39
C GLU A 144 -7.31 -15.53 -22.11
N GLU A 145 -7.51 -16.26 -23.21
CA GLU A 145 -8.78 -16.30 -23.96
C GLU A 145 -9.32 -14.90 -24.34
N LEU A 146 -8.43 -14.00 -24.76
CA LEU A 146 -8.80 -12.64 -25.17
C LEU A 146 -9.64 -12.67 -26.46
N ALA A 147 -10.86 -12.12 -26.39
CA ALA A 147 -11.81 -12.05 -27.49
C ALA A 147 -12.51 -10.69 -27.55
N PHE A 148 -12.88 -10.29 -28.77
CA PHE A 148 -13.53 -9.01 -29.08
C PHE A 148 -14.77 -9.24 -29.92
N LYS A 149 -15.86 -8.54 -29.60
CA LYS A 149 -17.07 -8.51 -30.42
C LYS A 149 -17.59 -7.08 -30.51
N ARG A 150 -17.82 -6.58 -31.73
CA ARG A 150 -18.44 -5.27 -31.97
C ARG A 150 -19.91 -5.44 -32.27
N GLU A 151 -20.76 -4.74 -31.52
CA GLU A 151 -22.21 -4.70 -31.75
C GLU A 151 -22.62 -3.22 -31.89
N GLY A 152 -22.77 -2.77 -33.14
CA GLY A 152 -23.02 -1.35 -33.44
C GLY A 152 -21.87 -0.44 -32.97
N ASN A 153 -22.17 0.42 -32.00
CA ASN A 153 -21.21 1.32 -31.36
C ASN A 153 -20.55 0.72 -30.12
N ASP A 154 -21.01 -0.43 -29.63
CA ASP A 154 -20.47 -1.04 -28.42
C ASP A 154 -19.36 -2.05 -28.78
N LEU A 155 -18.32 -2.07 -27.93
CA LEU A 155 -17.23 -3.05 -27.98
C LEU A 155 -17.30 -3.95 -26.74
N MET A 156 -17.60 -5.22 -26.95
CA MET A 156 -17.52 -6.25 -25.92
C MET A 156 -16.13 -6.89 -25.94
N VAL A 157 -15.48 -6.88 -24.78
CA VAL A 157 -14.16 -7.48 -24.56
C VAL A 157 -14.29 -8.59 -23.51
N SER A 158 -13.76 -9.77 -23.80
CA SER A 158 -13.76 -10.93 -22.90
C SER A 158 -12.35 -11.45 -22.73
N PHE A 159 -11.94 -11.78 -21.51
CA PHE A 159 -10.68 -12.43 -21.20
C PHE A 159 -10.73 -13.08 -19.81
N LYS A 160 -9.80 -13.99 -19.53
CA LYS A 160 -9.55 -14.60 -18.22
C LYS A 160 -8.25 -14.06 -17.63
N LEU A 161 -8.25 -13.89 -16.31
CA LEU A 161 -7.07 -13.48 -15.55
C LEU A 161 -6.82 -14.43 -14.39
N LYS A 162 -5.53 -14.59 -14.04
CA LYS A 162 -5.14 -15.24 -12.80
C LYS A 162 -5.69 -14.47 -11.59
N LYS A 163 -5.95 -15.20 -10.50
CA LYS A 163 -6.43 -14.60 -9.25
C LYS A 163 -5.48 -13.50 -8.77
N GLY A 164 -6.04 -12.34 -8.42
CA GLY A 164 -5.28 -11.19 -7.92
C GLY A 164 -4.73 -10.24 -8.99
N ALA A 165 -5.04 -10.50 -10.27
CA ALA A 165 -4.90 -9.53 -11.34
C ALA A 165 -6.16 -8.67 -11.47
N TYR A 166 -5.98 -7.40 -11.85
CA TYR A 166 -7.08 -6.44 -11.99
C TYR A 166 -7.42 -6.25 -13.46
N ALA A 167 -8.70 -6.45 -13.82
CA ALA A 167 -9.20 -6.25 -15.18
C ALA A 167 -8.98 -4.82 -15.68
N THR A 168 -9.03 -3.84 -14.77
CA THR A 168 -8.76 -2.42 -15.06
C THR A 168 -7.37 -2.20 -15.63
N VAL A 169 -6.34 -2.91 -15.15
CA VAL A 169 -4.96 -2.78 -15.68
C VAL A 169 -4.89 -3.21 -17.14
N VAL A 170 -5.56 -4.32 -17.49
CA VAL A 170 -5.64 -4.82 -18.87
C VAL A 170 -6.40 -3.84 -19.75
N LEU A 171 -7.58 -3.40 -19.31
CA LEU A 171 -8.41 -2.46 -20.06
C LEU A 171 -7.72 -1.10 -20.28
N SER A 172 -7.10 -0.53 -19.24
CA SER A 172 -6.37 0.74 -19.36
C SER A 172 -5.21 0.64 -20.35
N ASN A 173 -4.46 -0.48 -20.33
CA ASN A 173 -3.40 -0.72 -21.30
C ASN A 173 -3.94 -0.88 -22.73
N MET A 174 -5.06 -1.59 -22.91
CA MET A 174 -5.68 -1.80 -24.22
C MET A 174 -6.30 -0.52 -24.80
N LEU A 175 -6.85 0.34 -23.94
CA LEU A 175 -7.57 1.55 -24.35
C LEU A 175 -6.67 2.79 -24.45
N ASN A 176 -5.37 2.68 -24.11
CA ASN A 176 -4.44 3.81 -24.00
C ASN A 176 -5.00 4.99 -23.18
N GLN A 177 -5.89 4.73 -22.22
CA GLN A 177 -6.37 5.75 -21.31
C GLN A 177 -5.46 5.74 -20.08
N GLU A 178 -4.64 6.77 -19.92
CA GLU A 178 -4.04 7.09 -18.64
C GLU A 178 -5.19 7.19 -17.62
N ILE A 179 -5.13 6.41 -16.55
CA ILE A 179 -6.09 6.52 -15.46
C ILE A 179 -5.87 7.92 -14.88
N SER A 180 -6.79 8.85 -15.20
CA SER A 180 -6.82 10.18 -14.60
C SER A 180 -6.77 10.00 -13.09
N LYS A 181 -5.65 10.42 -12.49
CA LYS A 181 -5.54 10.60 -11.05
C LYS A 181 -6.24 11.91 -10.74
N ASP A 182 -7.53 11.84 -10.45
CA ASP A 182 -8.23 12.88 -9.70
C ASP A 182 -7.94 12.70 -8.20
#